data_AF-A0A0G4GUJ9-F1
#
_entry.id   AF-A0A0G4GUJ9-F1
#
_cell.length_a   1.000
_cell.length_b   1.000
_cell.length_c   1.000
_cell.angle_alpha   90.00
_cell.angle_beta   90.00
_cell.angle_gamma   90.00
#
_symmetry.space_group_name_H-M   'P 1'
#
loop_
_entity.id
_entity.type
_entity.pdbx_description
1 polymer ?
#
loop_
_entity_poly.entity_id
_entity_poly.type
_entity_poly.pdbx_seq_one_letter_code
_entity_poly.pdbx_strand_id
1 'polypeptide(L)'
;MQMDRWTSEMKAIVFPALEEVGGGIEIDNSNGPELVYFPELIRQGQIEQGGDNTIDIDETCGVRVASFPKLEVADVIEIDDNDSLECVDLSSLKSTGSRLNLDDNVFLKEVRTPNLETVGDGLDWSDSLTLTEVNLPKLTSVGDTINFSGSIGLKKISAPLLETVPGDVDLGDVPSLDSVDFGSLTSIRGLTISQSQLSDLNAFSNLSGESGISLSLLHNAKLTSADALATAVSNGVFTNGHICDNPLLASLPSSFSSLNPVPVVCAADEPPCDCSF
;
A
#
# COMPACT_ATOMS: atom_id res chain seq x y z
N MET A 1 16.54 -18.17 -11.15
CA MET A 1 17.03 -19.54 -10.88
C MET A 1 15.85 -20.28 -10.31
N GLN A 2 15.24 -21.20 -11.05
CA GLN A 2 13.99 -21.86 -10.62
C GLN A 2 14.32 -23.11 -9.78
N MET A 3 13.76 -23.22 -8.58
CA MET A 3 14.05 -24.28 -7.60
C MET A 3 12.76 -24.99 -7.11
N ASP A 4 12.15 -25.81 -7.95
CA ASP A 4 10.81 -26.38 -7.66
C ASP A 4 10.82 -27.63 -6.74
N ARG A 5 11.83 -27.80 -5.89
CA ARG A 5 11.98 -28.99 -5.03
C ARG A 5 12.42 -28.64 -3.62
N TRP A 6 11.49 -28.06 -2.87
CA TRP A 6 11.63 -27.80 -1.44
C TRP A 6 11.37 -29.09 -0.65
N THR A 7 12.39 -29.62 0.05
CA THR A 7 12.17 -30.74 0.98
C THR A 7 11.66 -30.19 2.31
N SER A 8 10.82 -30.95 3.02
CA SER A 8 10.35 -30.58 4.37
C SER A 8 11.48 -30.47 5.42
N GLU A 9 12.69 -30.93 5.07
CA GLU A 9 13.89 -30.80 5.90
C GLU A 9 14.66 -29.49 5.65
N MET A 10 14.44 -28.82 4.52
CA MET A 10 15.12 -27.56 4.20
C MET A 10 14.57 -26.45 5.09
N LYS A 11 15.42 -25.86 5.93
CA LYS A 11 15.02 -24.80 6.88
C LYS A 11 15.34 -23.39 6.43
N ALA A 12 16.25 -23.21 5.49
CA ALA A 12 16.62 -21.89 5.00
C ALA A 12 17.14 -21.97 3.56
N ILE A 13 16.83 -20.93 2.79
CA ILE A 13 17.43 -20.62 1.50
C ILE A 13 18.41 -19.49 1.75
N VAL A 14 19.71 -19.76 1.53
CA VAL A 14 20.77 -18.79 1.81
C VAL A 14 21.74 -18.71 0.64
N PHE A 15 21.89 -17.51 0.08
CA PHE A 15 22.88 -17.19 -0.95
C PHE A 15 23.87 -16.15 -0.39
N PRO A 16 24.91 -16.59 0.34
CA PRO A 16 25.69 -15.71 1.21
C PRO A 16 26.68 -14.79 0.48
N ALA A 17 26.81 -14.93 -0.84
CA ALA A 17 27.79 -14.19 -1.66
C ALA A 17 27.21 -13.75 -3.01
N LEU A 18 25.90 -13.90 -3.21
CA LEU A 18 25.26 -13.50 -4.46
C LEU A 18 25.01 -11.99 -4.41
N GLU A 19 25.71 -11.24 -5.27
CA GLU A 19 25.66 -9.77 -5.27
C GLU A 19 24.67 -9.19 -6.29
N GLU A 20 24.47 -9.88 -7.42
CA GLU A 20 23.61 -9.42 -8.50
C GLU A 20 22.83 -10.60 -9.11
N VAL A 21 21.55 -10.36 -9.42
CA VAL A 21 20.73 -11.29 -10.21
C VAL A 21 20.08 -10.52 -11.35
N GLY A 22 20.37 -10.91 -12.58
CA GLY A 22 19.85 -10.22 -13.76
C GLY A 22 18.38 -10.45 -14.07
N GLY A 23 17.83 -11.60 -13.64
CA GLY A 23 16.43 -12.00 -13.81
C GLY A 23 15.78 -12.40 -12.49
N GLY A 24 14.83 -13.33 -12.55
CA GLY A 24 14.01 -13.71 -11.40
C GLY A 24 14.68 -14.55 -10.32
N ILE A 25 14.26 -14.31 -9.08
CA ILE A 25 14.45 -15.18 -7.92
C ILE A 25 13.05 -15.68 -7.56
N GLU A 26 12.80 -16.98 -7.67
CA GLU A 26 11.45 -17.56 -7.54
C GLU A 26 11.46 -18.60 -6.42
N ILE A 27 10.57 -18.45 -5.45
CA ILE A 27 10.44 -19.31 -4.25
C ILE A 27 8.97 -19.57 -4.00
N ASP A 28 8.40 -20.48 -4.80
CA ASP A 28 6.96 -20.67 -4.78
C ASP A 28 6.58 -22.01 -4.15
N ASN A 29 5.34 -22.09 -3.65
CA ASN A 29 4.72 -23.36 -3.28
C ASN A 29 5.56 -24.15 -2.25
N SER A 30 6.15 -23.43 -1.28
CA SER A 30 7.17 -23.96 -0.37
C SER A 30 6.70 -24.14 1.07
N ASN A 31 6.88 -25.34 1.62
CA ASN A 31 6.44 -25.70 2.99
C ASN A 31 7.59 -25.95 3.98
N GLY A 32 8.84 -25.92 3.50
CA GLY A 32 10.01 -26.27 4.28
C GLY A 32 10.75 -25.05 4.84
N PRO A 33 11.28 -24.17 3.96
CA PRO A 33 12.14 -23.08 4.37
C PRO A 33 11.42 -22.10 5.28
N GLU A 34 12.05 -21.74 6.40
CA GLU A 34 11.55 -20.70 7.33
C GLU A 34 12.23 -19.35 7.08
N LEU A 35 13.36 -19.35 6.37
CA LEU A 35 14.20 -18.18 6.13
C LEU A 35 14.62 -18.12 4.66
N VAL A 36 14.38 -16.99 4.02
CA VAL A 36 14.98 -16.58 2.75
C VAL A 36 15.98 -15.48 3.04
N TYR A 37 17.27 -15.71 2.74
CA TYR A 37 18.33 -14.79 3.12
C TYR A 37 19.40 -14.59 2.04
N PHE A 38 19.45 -13.37 1.52
CA PHE A 38 20.40 -12.91 0.51
C PHE A 38 21.19 -11.72 1.08
N PRO A 39 22.16 -11.96 1.99
CA PRO A 39 22.85 -10.90 2.71
C PRO A 39 23.66 -9.95 1.83
N GLU A 40 24.11 -10.43 0.68
CA GLU A 40 25.02 -9.71 -0.19
C GLU A 40 24.36 -9.24 -1.49
N LEU A 41 23.07 -9.53 -1.71
CA LEU A 41 22.38 -9.11 -2.93
C LEU A 41 22.20 -7.60 -2.91
N ILE A 42 22.73 -6.92 -3.92
CA ILE A 42 22.70 -5.45 -4.08
C ILE A 42 21.74 -5.05 -5.18
N ARG A 43 21.67 -5.83 -6.26
CA ARG A 43 20.84 -5.52 -7.44
C ARG A 43 20.08 -6.75 -7.90
N GLN A 44 18.81 -6.54 -8.21
CA GLN A 44 17.99 -7.50 -8.92
C GLN A 44 17.30 -6.83 -10.12
N GLY A 45 17.20 -7.57 -11.23
CA GLY A 45 16.61 -7.10 -12.49
C GLY A 45 17.51 -6.22 -13.34
N GLN A 46 16.96 -5.71 -14.46
CA GLN A 46 17.58 -4.77 -15.41
C GLN A 46 18.74 -5.28 -16.29
N ILE A 47 19.04 -6.59 -16.31
CA ILE A 47 20.16 -7.13 -17.12
C ILE A 47 19.68 -7.86 -18.38
N GLU A 48 18.44 -8.39 -18.41
CA GLU A 48 17.90 -9.12 -19.55
C GLU A 48 16.60 -8.49 -20.08
N GLN A 49 16.53 -8.19 -21.39
CA GLN A 49 15.29 -7.74 -22.02
C GLN A 49 14.35 -8.92 -22.23
N GLY A 50 13.15 -8.86 -21.63
CA GLY A 50 12.06 -9.80 -21.88
C GLY A 50 12.09 -11.09 -21.06
N GLY A 51 12.83 -11.12 -19.94
CA GLY A 51 12.77 -12.18 -18.93
C GLY A 51 11.93 -11.77 -17.72
N ASP A 52 11.57 -12.76 -16.89
CA ASP A 52 11.06 -12.51 -15.54
C ASP A 52 12.15 -11.80 -14.71
N ASN A 53 11.81 -10.62 -14.18
CA ASN A 53 12.67 -9.77 -13.36
C ASN A 53 12.05 -9.59 -11.96
N THR A 54 11.37 -10.61 -11.45
CA THR A 54 10.73 -10.55 -10.14
C THR A 54 11.56 -11.26 -9.07
N ILE A 55 11.68 -10.63 -7.89
CA ILE A 55 11.88 -11.42 -6.68
C ILE A 55 10.49 -11.88 -6.27
N ASP A 56 10.22 -13.15 -6.51
CA ASP A 56 8.94 -13.82 -6.33
C ASP A 56 9.04 -14.81 -5.16
N ILE A 57 8.17 -14.64 -4.17
CA ILE A 57 8.03 -15.54 -3.02
C ILE A 57 6.53 -15.70 -2.78
N ASP A 58 5.93 -16.68 -3.45
CA ASP A 58 4.48 -16.85 -3.49
C ASP A 58 4.02 -18.20 -2.91
N GLU A 59 2.80 -18.23 -2.36
CA GLU A 59 2.10 -19.43 -1.88
C GLU A 59 2.97 -20.29 -0.91
N THR A 60 3.70 -19.67 0.02
CA THR A 60 4.55 -20.40 0.98
C THR A 60 3.96 -20.47 2.39
N CYS A 61 3.89 -21.69 2.95
CA CYS A 61 3.42 -21.88 4.32
C CYS A 61 4.56 -21.88 5.36
N GLY A 62 5.82 -21.97 4.93
CA GLY A 62 6.98 -22.11 5.81
C GLY A 62 7.71 -20.81 6.10
N VAL A 63 7.81 -19.92 5.12
CA VAL A 63 8.71 -18.75 5.19
C VAL A 63 8.18 -17.78 6.24
N ARG A 64 9.02 -17.49 7.24
CA ARG A 64 8.72 -16.53 8.30
C ARG A 64 9.48 -15.22 8.12
N VAL A 65 10.63 -15.28 7.45
CA VAL A 65 11.48 -14.12 7.22
C VAL A 65 12.03 -14.15 5.80
N ALA A 66 11.81 -13.06 5.06
CA ALA A 66 12.50 -12.76 3.80
C ALA A 66 13.42 -11.57 4.01
N SER A 67 14.72 -11.74 3.82
CA SER A 67 15.72 -10.72 4.16
C SER A 67 16.73 -10.52 3.03
N PHE A 68 16.72 -9.30 2.50
CA PHE A 68 17.60 -8.78 1.45
C PHE A 68 18.24 -7.46 1.93
N PRO A 69 19.03 -7.50 3.02
CA PRO A 69 19.39 -6.29 3.76
C PRO A 69 20.29 -5.32 3.00
N LYS A 70 20.96 -5.77 1.92
CA LYS A 70 21.82 -4.96 1.04
C LYS A 70 21.21 -4.63 -0.32
N LEU A 71 20.00 -5.10 -0.60
CA LEU A 71 19.36 -4.88 -1.89
C LEU A 71 19.05 -3.40 -2.01
N GLU A 72 19.65 -2.73 -2.99
CA GLU A 72 19.45 -1.30 -3.24
C GLU A 72 18.42 -1.04 -4.34
N VAL A 73 18.39 -1.92 -5.36
CA VAL A 73 17.52 -1.79 -6.53
C VAL A 73 16.98 -3.17 -6.91
N ALA A 74 15.67 -3.24 -7.14
CA ALA A 74 14.97 -4.37 -7.75
C ALA A 74 14.10 -3.86 -8.91
N ASP A 75 13.69 -4.73 -9.84
CA ASP A 75 12.70 -4.34 -10.85
C ASP A 75 11.28 -4.52 -10.27
N VAL A 76 10.94 -5.77 -9.92
CA VAL A 76 9.70 -6.14 -9.22
C VAL A 76 10.07 -6.94 -7.96
N ILE A 77 9.38 -6.66 -6.86
CA ILE A 77 9.35 -7.51 -5.67
C ILE A 77 7.90 -7.91 -5.46
N GLU A 78 7.64 -9.21 -5.43
CA GLU A 78 6.34 -9.85 -5.25
C GLU A 78 6.52 -10.91 -4.16
N ILE A 79 5.90 -10.67 -3.02
CA ILE A 79 5.94 -11.58 -1.88
C ILE A 79 4.51 -11.67 -1.38
N ASP A 80 3.74 -12.59 -1.92
CA ASP A 80 2.29 -12.68 -1.73
C ASP A 80 1.84 -14.07 -1.25
N ASP A 81 0.65 -14.13 -0.66
CA ASP A 81 0.02 -15.35 -0.14
C ASP A 81 0.94 -16.24 0.75
N ASN A 82 1.73 -15.61 1.65
CA ASN A 82 2.59 -16.33 2.58
C ASN A 82 2.00 -16.41 4.01
N ASP A 83 1.33 -17.53 4.28
CA ASP A 83 0.63 -17.88 5.52
C ASP A 83 1.45 -17.80 6.82
N SER A 84 2.78 -17.74 6.74
CA SER A 84 3.67 -17.69 7.92
C SER A 84 4.60 -16.48 7.95
N LEU A 85 4.57 -15.61 6.93
CA LEU A 85 5.54 -14.52 6.81
C LEU A 85 5.32 -13.48 7.89
N GLU A 86 6.35 -13.20 8.68
CA GLU A 86 6.29 -12.24 9.79
C GLU A 86 7.14 -10.99 9.56
N CYS A 87 8.21 -11.10 8.77
CA CYS A 87 9.16 -10.01 8.56
C CYS A 87 9.75 -10.00 7.14
N VAL A 88 9.70 -8.82 6.52
CA VAL A 88 10.39 -8.51 5.27
C VAL A 88 11.44 -7.44 5.53
N ASP A 89 12.71 -7.77 5.28
CA ASP A 89 13.83 -6.85 5.47
C ASP A 89 14.43 -6.40 4.13
N LEU A 90 14.08 -5.17 3.75
CA LEU A 90 14.55 -4.46 2.55
C LEU A 90 15.30 -3.20 2.97
N SER A 91 16.07 -3.27 4.07
CA SER A 91 16.60 -2.10 4.77
C SER A 91 17.43 -1.14 3.89
N SER A 92 18.06 -1.64 2.82
CA SER A 92 18.85 -0.83 1.89
C SER A 92 18.12 -0.43 0.60
N LEU A 93 16.89 -0.90 0.40
CA LEU A 93 16.16 -0.71 -0.86
C LEU A 93 15.89 0.77 -1.06
N LYS A 94 16.32 1.30 -2.20
CA LYS A 94 16.12 2.69 -2.62
C LYS A 94 15.01 2.81 -3.64
N SER A 95 14.90 1.85 -4.56
CA SER A 95 13.90 1.92 -5.63
C SER A 95 13.51 0.56 -6.17
N THR A 96 12.24 0.44 -6.56
CA THR A 96 11.79 -0.59 -7.52
C THR A 96 11.58 0.04 -8.90
N GLY A 97 11.91 -0.70 -9.96
CA GLY A 97 11.65 -0.29 -11.35
C GLY A 97 10.16 -0.29 -11.69
N SER A 98 9.40 -1.16 -11.02
CA SER A 98 7.96 -1.35 -11.18
C SER A 98 7.32 -1.52 -9.79
N ARG A 99 6.80 -2.70 -9.44
CA ARG A 99 5.96 -2.93 -8.26
C ARG A 99 6.75 -3.39 -7.02
N LEU A 100 6.26 -3.00 -5.85
CA LEU A 100 6.58 -3.60 -4.56
C LEU A 100 5.28 -4.15 -3.95
N ASN A 101 5.05 -5.44 -4.16
CA ASN A 101 3.85 -6.16 -3.73
C ASN A 101 4.16 -7.04 -2.51
N LEU A 102 3.38 -6.89 -1.44
CA LEU A 102 3.39 -7.68 -0.21
C LEU A 102 1.96 -8.07 0.21
N ASP A 103 1.04 -8.25 -0.74
CA ASP A 103 -0.37 -8.56 -0.46
C ASP A 103 -0.58 -9.94 0.18
N ASP A 104 -1.73 -10.15 0.81
CA ASP A 104 -2.17 -11.41 1.43
C ASP A 104 -1.20 -12.06 2.45
N ASN A 105 -0.24 -11.31 3.00
CA ASN A 105 0.62 -11.78 4.09
C ASN A 105 -0.03 -11.51 5.46
N VAL A 106 -1.02 -12.34 5.81
CA VAL A 106 -1.90 -12.13 6.97
C VAL A 106 -1.18 -12.01 8.33
N PHE A 107 0.01 -12.60 8.50
CA PHE A 107 0.83 -12.53 9.73
C PHE A 107 2.05 -11.62 9.63
N LEU A 108 2.17 -10.80 8.59
CA LEU A 108 3.25 -9.84 8.42
C LEU A 108 3.18 -8.78 9.53
N LYS A 109 4.26 -8.65 10.30
CA LYS A 109 4.35 -7.73 11.46
C LYS A 109 5.26 -6.55 11.19
N GLU A 110 6.25 -6.73 10.34
CA GLU A 110 7.30 -5.75 10.12
C GLU A 110 7.82 -5.78 8.67
N VAL A 111 7.80 -4.61 8.04
CA VAL A 111 8.46 -4.35 6.74
C VAL A 111 9.49 -3.25 6.96
N ARG A 112 10.77 -3.53 6.67
CA ARG A 112 11.85 -2.55 6.81
C ARG A 112 12.23 -1.95 5.46
N THR A 113 11.78 -0.73 5.19
CA THR A 113 12.11 0.04 3.97
C THR A 113 12.51 1.49 4.28
N PRO A 114 13.39 1.76 5.28
CA PRO A 114 13.69 3.13 5.72
C PRO A 114 14.39 3.99 4.65
N ASN A 115 14.88 3.37 3.58
CA ASN A 115 15.61 4.01 2.50
C ASN A 115 14.83 4.07 1.17
N LEU A 116 13.59 3.57 1.12
CA LEU A 116 12.82 3.54 -0.11
C LEU A 116 12.46 4.97 -0.55
N GLU A 117 12.89 5.35 -1.74
CA GLU A 117 12.73 6.69 -2.32
C GLU A 117 11.67 6.71 -3.42
N THR A 118 11.59 5.67 -4.26
CA THR A 118 10.66 5.60 -5.39
C THR A 118 10.15 4.18 -5.66
N VAL A 119 8.89 4.06 -6.06
CA VAL A 119 8.32 2.83 -6.64
C VAL A 119 7.82 3.16 -8.04
N GLY A 120 8.27 2.40 -9.04
CA GLY A 120 8.02 2.73 -10.45
C GLY A 120 6.58 2.54 -10.91
N ASP A 121 5.83 1.63 -10.28
CA ASP A 121 4.43 1.33 -10.57
C ASP A 121 3.59 1.36 -9.28
N GLY A 122 3.20 0.21 -8.72
CA GLY A 122 2.38 0.13 -7.50
C GLY A 122 3.15 -0.27 -6.24
N LEU A 123 2.71 0.25 -5.09
CA LEU A 123 3.03 -0.27 -3.77
C LEU A 123 1.76 -0.89 -3.20
N ASP A 124 1.74 -2.21 -3.04
CA ASP A 124 0.57 -2.92 -2.54
C ASP A 124 0.95 -3.77 -1.34
N TRP A 125 0.54 -3.35 -0.15
CA TRP A 125 0.72 -4.10 1.10
C TRP A 125 -0.66 -4.36 1.73
N SER A 126 -1.66 -4.72 0.91
CA SER A 126 -3.01 -5.04 1.36
C SER A 126 -3.07 -6.33 2.18
N ASP A 127 -4.22 -6.53 2.84
CA ASP A 127 -4.63 -7.78 3.48
C ASP A 127 -3.67 -8.32 4.56
N SER A 128 -2.84 -7.43 5.14
CA SER A 128 -2.02 -7.74 6.29
C SER A 128 -2.75 -7.51 7.61
N LEU A 129 -3.16 -8.60 8.27
CA LEU A 129 -3.97 -8.51 9.49
C LEU A 129 -3.16 -8.09 10.73
N THR A 130 -1.83 -8.24 10.72
CA THR A 130 -0.99 -7.96 11.90
C THR A 130 -0.04 -6.77 11.76
N LEU A 131 0.14 -6.22 10.56
CA LEU A 131 1.00 -5.05 10.36
C LEU A 131 0.36 -3.83 11.04
N THR A 132 1.07 -3.22 11.99
CA THR A 132 0.48 -2.12 12.79
C THR A 132 0.91 -0.73 12.34
N GLU A 133 2.09 -0.59 11.74
CA GLU A 133 2.64 0.71 11.35
C GLU A 133 3.41 0.57 10.04
N VAL A 134 3.22 1.53 9.13
CA VAL A 134 3.99 1.72 7.90
C VAL A 134 4.75 3.02 8.00
N ASN A 135 6.07 2.97 7.80
CA ASN A 135 6.95 4.14 7.87
C ASN A 135 7.88 4.18 6.65
N LEU A 136 7.66 5.17 5.79
CA LEU A 136 8.30 5.38 4.50
C LEU A 136 8.91 6.80 4.47
N PRO A 137 9.91 7.08 5.33
CA PRO A 137 10.34 8.45 5.62
C PRO A 137 11.05 9.14 4.44
N LYS A 138 11.44 8.39 3.42
CA LYS A 138 12.13 8.89 2.21
C LYS A 138 11.33 8.72 0.93
N LEU A 139 10.16 8.07 0.98
CA LEU A 139 9.39 7.81 -0.23
C LEU A 139 8.88 9.14 -0.79
N THR A 140 9.20 9.40 -2.06
CA THR A 140 8.84 10.65 -2.75
C THR A 140 7.81 10.43 -3.85
N SER A 141 7.79 9.25 -4.48
CA SER A 141 6.82 8.95 -5.54
C SER A 141 6.49 7.45 -5.64
N VAL A 142 5.24 7.16 -5.97
CA VAL A 142 4.76 5.85 -6.46
C VAL A 142 4.14 6.09 -7.84
N GLY A 143 4.48 5.28 -8.84
CA GLY A 143 4.16 5.55 -10.23
C GLY A 143 2.69 5.40 -10.60
N ASP A 144 1.94 4.58 -9.87
CA ASP A 144 0.53 4.33 -10.07
C ASP A 144 -0.23 4.29 -8.74
N THR A 145 -0.31 3.12 -8.09
CA THR A 145 -1.26 2.91 -6.96
C THR A 145 -0.54 2.67 -5.64
N ILE A 146 -1.10 3.20 -4.54
CA ILE A 146 -0.81 2.77 -3.17
C ILE A 146 -2.02 2.04 -2.63
N ASN A 147 -1.83 0.80 -2.20
CA ASN A 147 -2.89 -0.02 -1.63
C ASN A 147 -2.50 -0.55 -0.24
N PHE A 148 -3.35 -0.28 0.75
CA PHE A 148 -3.28 -0.84 2.11
C PHE A 148 -4.63 -1.45 2.53
N SER A 149 -5.50 -1.76 1.57
CA SER A 149 -6.85 -2.23 1.84
C SER A 149 -6.85 -3.52 2.68
N GLY A 150 -7.90 -3.77 3.46
CA GLY A 150 -8.03 -5.01 4.23
C GLY A 150 -7.03 -5.19 5.38
N SER A 151 -6.08 -4.26 5.57
CA SER A 151 -5.06 -4.30 6.63
C SER A 151 -5.65 -3.92 7.99
N ILE A 152 -6.43 -4.81 8.59
CA ILE A 152 -7.24 -4.53 9.78
C ILE A 152 -6.43 -4.14 11.03
N GLY A 153 -5.16 -4.54 11.10
CA GLY A 153 -4.25 -4.24 12.20
C GLY A 153 -3.56 -2.87 12.08
N LEU A 154 -3.60 -2.26 10.89
CA LEU A 154 -2.83 -1.07 10.55
C LEU A 154 -3.39 0.15 11.29
N LYS A 155 -2.54 0.81 12.08
CA LYS A 155 -2.90 1.99 12.88
C LYS A 155 -2.35 3.28 12.29
N LYS A 156 -1.16 3.21 11.71
CA LYS A 156 -0.45 4.40 11.24
C LYS A 156 0.24 4.17 9.91
N ILE A 157 0.14 5.16 9.04
CA ILE A 157 0.92 5.26 7.81
C ILE A 157 1.66 6.60 7.84
N SER A 158 2.96 6.60 7.58
CA SER A 158 3.76 7.83 7.48
C SER A 158 4.64 7.77 6.24
N ALA A 159 4.39 8.69 5.30
CA ALA A 159 5.24 8.98 4.15
C ALA A 159 5.25 10.51 3.93
N PRO A 160 5.88 11.28 4.84
CA PRO A 160 5.77 12.74 4.87
C PRO A 160 6.36 13.43 3.63
N LEU A 161 7.26 12.75 2.91
CA LEU A 161 7.91 13.25 1.70
C LEU A 161 7.23 12.78 0.41
N LEU A 162 6.17 11.97 0.48
CA LEU A 162 5.47 11.47 -0.70
C LEU A 162 4.79 12.64 -1.41
N GLU A 163 5.20 12.93 -2.65
CA GLU A 163 4.72 14.07 -3.43
C GLU A 163 3.63 13.67 -4.43
N THR A 164 3.78 12.50 -5.08
CA THR A 164 2.91 12.08 -6.18
C THR A 164 2.59 10.59 -6.17
N VAL A 165 1.32 10.27 -6.45
CA VAL A 165 0.80 8.92 -6.74
C VAL A 165 -0.15 9.08 -7.93
N PRO A 166 0.30 9.02 -9.20
CA PRO A 166 -0.54 9.33 -10.36
C PRO A 166 -1.80 8.45 -10.53
N GLY A 167 -1.87 7.32 -9.84
CA GLY A 167 -3.04 6.46 -9.73
C GLY A 167 -3.74 6.64 -8.38
N ASP A 168 -4.19 5.53 -7.79
CA ASP A 168 -5.15 5.57 -6.70
C ASP A 168 -4.47 5.37 -5.33
N VAL A 169 -5.04 5.99 -4.29
CA VAL A 169 -4.69 5.71 -2.89
C VAL A 169 -5.87 4.98 -2.26
N ASP A 170 -5.67 3.71 -1.94
CA ASP A 170 -6.69 2.85 -1.34
C ASP A 170 -6.39 2.55 0.13
N LEU A 171 -7.26 3.09 0.99
CA LEU A 171 -7.33 2.86 2.43
C LEU A 171 -8.70 2.25 2.78
N GLY A 172 -9.12 1.24 2.02
CA GLY A 172 -10.36 0.51 2.24
C GLY A 172 -10.28 -0.53 3.36
N ASP A 173 -11.32 -0.63 4.18
CA ASP A 173 -11.48 -1.66 5.21
C ASP A 173 -10.30 -1.73 6.19
N VAL A 174 -9.94 -0.56 6.73
CA VAL A 174 -8.82 -0.34 7.67
C VAL A 174 -9.32 0.06 9.09
N PRO A 175 -10.05 -0.83 9.81
CA PRO A 175 -10.73 -0.54 11.07
C PRO A 175 -9.88 0.00 12.23
N SER A 176 -8.56 -0.14 12.16
CA SER A 176 -7.63 0.35 13.19
C SER A 176 -6.91 1.65 12.82
N LEU A 177 -7.02 2.12 11.56
CA LEU A 177 -6.20 3.22 11.05
C LEU A 177 -6.65 4.56 11.64
N ASP A 178 -5.82 5.16 12.49
CA ASP A 178 -6.10 6.40 13.21
C ASP A 178 -5.18 7.57 12.82
N SER A 179 -4.12 7.30 12.05
CA SER A 179 -3.17 8.32 11.62
C SER A 179 -2.61 8.04 10.23
N VAL A 180 -2.67 9.05 9.37
CA VAL A 180 -1.99 9.07 8.07
C VAL A 180 -1.19 10.37 7.98
N ASP A 181 0.06 10.27 7.54
CA ASP A 181 0.91 11.41 7.23
C ASP A 181 1.40 11.33 5.78
N PHE A 182 0.71 12.08 4.92
CA PHE A 182 1.09 12.35 3.54
C PHE A 182 1.27 13.86 3.33
N GLY A 183 1.95 14.52 4.27
CA GLY A 183 2.04 15.98 4.33
C GLY A 183 2.56 16.68 3.07
N SER A 184 3.23 15.98 2.15
CA SER A 184 3.72 16.55 0.87
C SER A 184 2.89 16.11 -0.35
N LEU A 185 1.86 15.29 -0.18
CA LEU A 185 1.13 14.68 -1.29
C LEU A 185 0.27 15.72 -2.01
N THR A 186 0.52 15.87 -3.31
CA THR A 186 -0.15 16.87 -4.15
C THR A 186 -0.99 16.26 -5.26
N SER A 187 -0.65 15.08 -5.77
CA SER A 187 -1.31 14.50 -6.94
C SER A 187 -1.73 13.05 -6.70
N ILE A 188 -3.03 12.79 -6.89
CA ILE A 188 -3.66 11.47 -6.91
C ILE A 188 -4.75 11.38 -7.99
N ARG A 189 -5.13 10.17 -8.39
CA ARG A 189 -6.23 9.86 -9.32
C ARG A 189 -7.39 9.07 -8.71
N GLY A 190 -7.31 8.75 -7.43
CA GLY A 190 -8.37 8.09 -6.69
C GLY A 190 -8.10 8.17 -5.20
N LEU A 191 -9.15 8.36 -4.41
CA LEU A 191 -9.05 8.25 -2.96
C LEU A 191 -10.19 7.39 -2.44
N THR A 192 -9.85 6.24 -1.90
CA THR A 192 -10.77 5.38 -1.14
C THR A 192 -10.35 5.40 0.32
N ILE A 193 -11.30 5.73 1.21
CA ILE A 193 -11.13 5.59 2.65
C ILE A 193 -12.41 4.94 3.17
N SER A 194 -12.30 3.69 3.64
CA SER A 194 -13.42 3.02 4.27
C SER A 194 -13.10 2.38 5.60
N GLN A 195 -14.11 2.37 6.47
CA GLN A 195 -14.05 1.78 7.81
C GLN A 195 -12.89 2.28 8.69
N SER A 196 -12.34 3.47 8.46
CA SER A 196 -11.19 3.98 9.24
C SER A 196 -11.57 4.58 10.60
N GLN A 197 -10.57 4.80 11.46
CA GLN A 197 -10.68 5.61 12.69
C GLN A 197 -10.25 7.07 12.49
N LEU A 198 -9.99 7.51 11.26
CA LEU A 198 -9.57 8.89 10.96
C LEU A 198 -10.69 9.88 11.34
N SER A 199 -10.31 10.95 12.06
CA SER A 199 -11.25 12.02 12.45
C SER A 199 -11.40 13.12 11.41
N ASP A 200 -10.38 13.29 10.57
CA ASP A 200 -10.27 14.30 9.53
C ASP A 200 -9.37 13.79 8.39
N LEU A 201 -9.26 14.57 7.31
CA LEU A 201 -8.53 14.22 6.09
C LEU A 201 -7.34 15.15 5.84
N ASN A 202 -6.73 15.71 6.89
CA ASN A 202 -5.67 16.72 6.76
C ASN A 202 -4.42 16.21 6.01
N ALA A 203 -4.17 14.89 6.04
CA ALA A 203 -3.12 14.24 5.25
C ALA A 203 -3.23 14.51 3.74
N PHE A 204 -4.43 14.87 3.26
CA PHE A 204 -4.74 15.10 1.85
C PHE A 204 -5.03 16.59 1.55
N SER A 205 -4.67 17.50 2.45
CA SER A 205 -4.99 18.93 2.32
C SER A 205 -4.22 19.67 1.22
N ASN A 206 -3.10 19.09 0.76
CA ASN A 206 -2.24 19.66 -0.28
C ASN A 206 -2.58 19.18 -1.70
N LEU A 207 -3.63 18.36 -1.85
CA LEU A 207 -4.04 17.86 -3.16
C LEU A 207 -4.39 19.01 -4.12
N SER A 208 -3.68 19.04 -5.24
CA SER A 208 -3.80 20.01 -6.32
C SER A 208 -3.40 19.34 -7.62
N GLY A 209 -4.23 19.31 -8.64
CA GLY A 209 -3.84 18.59 -9.85
C GLY A 209 -4.96 18.28 -10.82
N GLU A 210 -4.72 17.23 -11.60
CA GLU A 210 -5.54 16.78 -12.73
C GLU A 210 -6.98 16.44 -12.31
N SER A 211 -7.91 16.61 -13.25
CA SER A 211 -9.35 16.45 -13.03
C SER A 211 -9.85 15.08 -13.50
N GLY A 212 -10.84 14.50 -12.82
CA GLY A 212 -11.65 13.39 -13.38
C GLY A 212 -11.75 12.12 -12.54
N ILE A 213 -11.86 12.27 -11.22
CA ILE A 213 -11.49 11.22 -10.26
C ILE A 213 -12.65 10.87 -9.30
N SER A 214 -12.67 9.62 -8.82
CA SER A 214 -13.53 9.11 -7.74
C SER A 214 -12.98 9.43 -6.34
N LEU A 215 -13.84 9.98 -5.50
CA LEU A 215 -13.68 10.07 -4.04
C LEU A 215 -14.65 9.08 -3.40
N SER A 216 -14.15 8.15 -2.60
CA SER A 216 -14.96 7.19 -1.85
C SER A 216 -14.68 7.35 -0.35
N LEU A 217 -15.67 7.82 0.41
CA LEU A 217 -15.61 7.95 1.87
C LEU A 217 -16.75 7.14 2.48
N LEU A 218 -16.45 5.91 2.94
CA LEU A 218 -17.48 4.94 3.29
C LEU A 218 -17.32 4.41 4.72
N HIS A 219 -18.39 4.37 5.49
CA HIS A 219 -18.40 3.69 6.79
C HIS A 219 -17.35 4.23 7.79
N ASN A 220 -16.88 5.48 7.67
CA ASN A 220 -15.89 6.04 8.59
C ASN A 220 -16.58 6.59 9.84
N ALA A 221 -16.68 5.75 10.87
CA ALA A 221 -17.40 6.04 12.10
C ALA A 221 -16.83 7.23 12.90
N LYS A 222 -15.57 7.62 12.65
CA LYS A 222 -14.88 8.72 13.35
C LYS A 222 -14.73 9.99 12.53
N LEU A 223 -15.02 9.96 11.23
CA LEU A 223 -14.80 11.11 10.35
C LEU A 223 -15.77 12.24 10.71
N THR A 224 -15.23 13.38 11.11
CA THR A 224 -16.01 14.56 11.54
C THR A 224 -16.00 15.69 10.53
N SER A 225 -14.96 15.77 9.69
CA SER A 225 -14.82 16.82 8.68
C SER A 225 -14.10 16.32 7.43
N ALA A 226 -14.57 16.79 6.28
CA ALA A 226 -13.94 16.65 4.97
C ALA A 226 -13.40 17.99 4.43
N ASP A 227 -13.27 19.01 5.27
CA ASP A 227 -12.86 20.38 4.88
C ASP A 227 -11.48 20.42 4.22
N ALA A 228 -10.58 19.53 4.63
CA ALA A 228 -9.25 19.40 4.05
C ALA A 228 -9.27 19.17 2.52
N LEU A 229 -10.33 18.53 2.00
CA LEU A 229 -10.49 18.26 0.58
C LEU A 229 -11.22 19.37 -0.18
N ALA A 230 -11.72 20.41 0.50
CA ALA A 230 -12.59 21.43 -0.12
C ALA A 230 -11.93 22.14 -1.30
N THR A 231 -10.65 22.47 -1.20
CA THR A 231 -9.86 23.10 -2.27
C THR A 231 -9.66 22.15 -3.45
N ALA A 232 -9.31 20.88 -3.18
CA ALA A 232 -9.13 19.87 -4.22
C ALA A 232 -10.42 19.67 -5.03
N VAL A 233 -11.56 19.53 -4.33
CA VAL A 233 -12.88 19.44 -4.97
C VAL A 233 -13.22 20.70 -5.76
N SER A 234 -12.98 21.89 -5.20
CA SER A 234 -13.25 23.16 -5.91
C SER A 234 -12.41 23.33 -7.18
N ASN A 235 -11.20 22.76 -7.19
CA ASN A 235 -10.31 22.76 -8.35
C ASN A 235 -10.62 21.64 -9.34
N GLY A 236 -11.63 20.82 -9.07
CA GLY A 236 -12.06 19.73 -9.95
C GLY A 236 -11.15 18.51 -9.90
N VAL A 237 -10.31 18.35 -8.87
CA VAL A 237 -9.52 17.12 -8.66
C VAL A 237 -10.49 15.94 -8.62
N PHE A 238 -11.44 15.96 -7.68
CA PHE A 238 -12.52 15.00 -7.62
C PHE A 238 -13.73 15.49 -8.42
N THR A 239 -14.30 14.63 -9.26
CA THR A 239 -15.51 14.93 -10.04
C THR A 239 -16.67 13.99 -9.72
N ASN A 240 -16.37 12.81 -9.17
CA ASN A 240 -17.34 11.81 -8.73
C ASN A 240 -17.11 11.52 -7.24
N GLY A 241 -18.16 11.53 -6.43
CA GLY A 241 -18.07 11.29 -4.99
C GLY A 241 -19.09 10.27 -4.51
N HIS A 242 -18.62 9.21 -3.86
CA HIS A 242 -19.44 8.25 -3.12
C HIS A 242 -19.14 8.41 -1.62
N ILE A 243 -19.99 9.14 -0.91
CA ILE A 243 -19.81 9.48 0.50
C ILE A 243 -21.01 8.90 1.25
N CYS A 244 -20.85 7.77 1.94
CA CYS A 244 -21.95 7.06 2.60
C CYS A 244 -21.55 6.63 4.02
N ASP A 245 -22.51 6.56 4.93
CA ASP A 245 -22.34 5.99 6.27
C ASP A 245 -21.15 6.57 7.09
N ASN A 246 -20.99 7.90 7.07
CA ASN A 246 -20.03 8.61 7.94
C ASN A 246 -20.82 9.34 9.06
N PRO A 247 -21.27 8.65 10.12
CA PRO A 247 -22.29 9.16 11.04
C PRO A 247 -21.89 10.42 11.83
N LEU A 248 -20.60 10.73 11.94
CA LEU A 248 -20.10 11.95 12.61
C LEU A 248 -19.81 13.10 11.63
N LEU A 249 -19.93 12.88 10.32
CA LEU A 249 -19.70 13.88 9.29
C LEU A 249 -20.97 14.73 9.13
N ALA A 250 -21.11 15.76 9.96
CA ALA A 250 -22.34 16.55 10.07
C ALA A 250 -22.70 17.34 8.80
N SER A 251 -21.70 17.75 8.01
CA SER A 251 -21.90 18.51 6.78
C SER A 251 -20.70 18.37 5.84
N LEU A 252 -20.95 18.56 4.54
CA LEU A 252 -19.91 18.67 3.53
C LEU A 252 -19.59 20.14 3.20
N PRO A 253 -18.35 20.47 2.81
CA PRO A 253 -18.00 21.78 2.29
C PRO A 253 -18.87 22.16 1.07
N SER A 254 -19.12 23.46 0.86
CA SER A 254 -19.96 23.91 -0.27
C SER A 254 -19.41 23.50 -1.64
N SER A 255 -18.08 23.34 -1.78
CA SER A 255 -17.44 22.86 -3.01
C SER A 255 -17.89 21.44 -3.39
N PHE A 256 -18.30 20.61 -2.43
CA PHE A 256 -18.79 19.25 -2.68
C PHE A 256 -20.12 19.20 -3.43
N SER A 257 -20.83 20.33 -3.55
CA SER A 257 -22.01 20.43 -4.45
C SER A 257 -21.68 20.22 -5.93
N SER A 258 -20.39 20.27 -6.30
CA SER A 258 -19.91 19.91 -7.64
C SER A 258 -19.69 18.41 -7.83
N LEU A 259 -19.64 17.63 -6.75
CA LEU A 259 -19.54 16.16 -6.79
C LEU A 259 -20.93 15.58 -7.01
N ASN A 260 -21.16 14.97 -8.18
CA ASN A 260 -22.43 14.35 -8.58
C ASN A 260 -23.69 15.25 -8.50
N PRO A 261 -24.65 15.13 -9.44
CA PRO A 261 -25.89 15.90 -9.37
C PRO A 261 -26.85 15.50 -8.22
N VAL A 262 -26.56 14.41 -7.49
CA VAL A 262 -27.37 13.93 -6.34
C VAL A 262 -26.45 13.42 -5.22
N PRO A 263 -26.06 14.26 -4.24
CA PRO A 263 -25.28 13.80 -3.09
C PRO A 263 -26.17 13.04 -2.10
N VAL A 264 -25.80 11.81 -1.75
CA VAL A 264 -26.42 11.05 -0.66
C VAL A 264 -25.63 11.32 0.62
N VAL A 265 -25.99 12.39 1.33
CA VAL A 265 -25.47 12.66 2.68
C VAL A 265 -26.46 12.07 3.67
N CYS A 266 -26.10 10.92 4.23
CA CYS A 266 -26.95 10.21 5.18
C CYS A 266 -26.86 10.85 6.56
N ALA A 267 -27.98 11.38 7.05
CA ALA A 267 -28.09 11.82 8.43
C ALA A 267 -28.09 10.60 9.36
N ALA A 268 -27.42 10.72 10.52
CA ALA A 268 -27.23 9.63 11.48
C ALA A 268 -28.53 9.13 12.17
N ASP A 269 -29.68 9.75 11.86
CA ASP A 269 -31.00 9.43 12.42
C ASP A 269 -31.91 8.63 11.47
N GLU A 270 -31.48 8.35 10.24
CA GLU A 270 -32.19 7.46 9.31
C GLU A 270 -31.64 6.02 9.37
N PRO A 271 -32.44 4.99 9.03
CA PRO A 271 -31.92 3.62 8.85
C PRO A 271 -30.71 3.62 7.91
N PRO A 272 -29.79 2.62 8.01
CA PRO A 272 -28.59 2.57 7.18
C PRO A 272 -28.98 2.82 5.73
N CYS A 273 -28.38 3.85 5.16
CA CYS A 273 -28.74 4.28 3.83
C CYS A 273 -28.59 3.12 2.88
N ASP A 274 -29.54 3.00 1.95
CA ASP A 274 -29.32 2.17 0.78
C ASP A 274 -28.22 2.84 -0.06
N CYS A 275 -26.97 2.45 0.21
CA CYS A 275 -25.80 2.93 -0.53
C CYS A 275 -25.66 2.22 -1.90
N SER A 276 -26.65 1.43 -2.36
CA SER A 276 -26.59 0.77 -3.66
C SER A 276 -26.86 1.76 -4.81
N PHE A 277 -25.79 2.16 -5.50
CA PHE A 277 -25.84 2.84 -6.79
C PHE A 277 -24.93 2.13 -7.79
#